data_AF-A0A965S7N2-F1
#
_entry.id   AF-A0A965S7N2-F1
#
_cell.length_a   1.000
_cell.length_b   1.000
_cell.length_c   1.000
_cell.angle_alpha   90.00
_cell.angle_beta   90.00
_cell.angle_gamma   90.00
#
_symmetry.space_group_name_H-M   'P 1'
#
loop_
_entity.id
_entity.type
_entity.pdbx_description
1 polymer ?
#
loop_
_entity_poly.entity_id
_entity_poly.type
_entity_poly.pdbx_seq_one_letter_code
_entity_poly.pdbx_strand_id
1 'polypeptide(L)'
;MPRTRPDNPARHRAEAIRARRLRGALDMTQIEFAQWIGVSVNTVRNWEQGKRAPSGAAAALLRLIEAMPAEVARALQRVVAEPEVQTAL
;
A
#
# COMPACT_ATOMS: atom_id res chain seq x y z
N MET A 1 23.07 12.61 1.58
CA MET A 1 23.34 11.18 1.36
C MET A 1 22.03 10.41 1.36
N PRO A 2 21.54 9.86 0.23
CA PRO A 2 20.37 8.98 0.27
C PRO A 2 20.80 7.65 0.88
N ARG A 3 20.17 7.25 1.99
CA ARG A 3 20.33 5.91 2.57
C ARG A 3 19.46 4.91 1.79
N THR A 4 19.69 4.77 0.49
CA THR A 4 19.01 3.73 -0.27
C THR A 4 19.73 2.41 -0.03
N ARG A 5 19.09 1.49 0.70
CA ARG A 5 19.55 0.09 0.78
C ARG A 5 19.75 -0.42 -0.66
N PRO A 6 20.80 -1.21 -0.93
CA PRO A 6 21.06 -1.71 -2.28
C PRO A 6 19.82 -2.38 -2.85
N ASP A 7 19.57 -2.10 -4.13
CA ASP A 7 18.52 -2.73 -4.93
C ASP A 7 18.77 -4.24 -4.95
N ASN A 8 17.92 -5.00 -4.25
CA ASN A 8 18.05 -6.45 -4.11
C ASN A 8 16.85 -7.12 -4.83
N PRO A 9 17.08 -7.79 -5.97
CA PRO A 9 16.01 -8.45 -6.74
C PRO A 9 15.23 -9.50 -5.94
N ALA A 10 15.86 -10.20 -4.99
CA ALA A 10 15.17 -11.16 -4.13
C ALA A 10 14.19 -10.46 -3.19
N ARG A 11 14.59 -9.30 -2.64
CA ARG A 11 13.70 -8.46 -1.83
C ARG A 11 12.53 -7.96 -2.66
N HIS A 12 12.77 -7.53 -3.90
CA HIS A 12 11.69 -7.06 -4.78
C HIS A 12 10.66 -8.17 -5.04
N ARG A 13 11.10 -9.39 -5.33
CA ARG A 13 10.21 -10.53 -5.49
C ARG A 13 9.42 -10.86 -4.22
N ALA A 14 10.08 -10.87 -3.06
CA ALA A 14 9.42 -11.14 -1.78
C ALA A 14 8.34 -10.09 -1.48
N GLU A 15 8.64 -8.80 -1.68
CA GLU A 15 7.68 -7.73 -1.47
C GLU A 15 6.57 -7.72 -2.53
N ALA A 16 6.85 -8.13 -3.78
CA ALA A 16 5.83 -8.30 -4.82
C ALA A 16 4.80 -9.35 -4.41
N ILE A 17 5.27 -10.50 -3.92
CA ILE A 17 4.41 -11.58 -3.40
C ILE A 17 3.59 -11.07 -2.21
N ARG A 18 4.24 -10.35 -1.28
CA ARG A 18 3.56 -9.77 -0.10
C ARG A 18 2.43 -8.83 -0.51
N ALA A 19 2.71 -7.84 -1.37
CA ALA A 19 1.73 -6.86 -1.81
C ALA A 19 0.53 -7.54 -2.49
N ARG A 20 0.78 -8.46 -3.42
CA ARG A 20 -0.27 -9.20 -4.13
C ARG A 20 -1.11 -10.05 -3.18
N ARG A 21 -0.47 -10.73 -2.21
CA ARG A 21 -1.16 -11.57 -1.22
C ARG A 21 -2.06 -10.76 -0.32
N LEU A 22 -1.58 -9.62 0.21
CA LEU A 22 -2.38 -8.74 1.06
C LEU A 22 -3.58 -8.18 0.31
N ARG A 23 -3.39 -7.70 -0.92
CA ARG A 23 -4.49 -7.24 -1.76
C ARG A 23 -5.53 -8.34 -2.01
N GLY A 24 -5.08 -9.55 -2.35
CA GLY A 24 -5.98 -10.69 -2.59
C GLY A 24 -6.74 -11.12 -1.35
N ALA A 25 -6.12 -11.07 -0.17
CA ALA A 25 -6.79 -11.37 1.10
C ALA A 25 -7.87 -10.35 1.48
N LEU A 26 -7.79 -9.14 0.94
CA LEU A 26 -8.77 -8.06 1.13
C LEU A 26 -9.82 -8.01 0.01
N ASP A 27 -9.76 -8.94 -0.96
CA ASP A 27 -10.62 -8.99 -2.14
C ASP A 27 -10.68 -7.67 -2.94
N MET A 28 -9.53 -7.00 -3.08
CA MET A 28 -9.41 -5.73 -3.78
C MET A 28 -8.77 -5.88 -5.16
N THR A 29 -9.24 -5.08 -6.12
CA THR A 29 -8.52 -4.80 -7.37
C THR A 29 -7.25 -3.98 -7.09
N GLN A 30 -6.34 -3.90 -8.06
CA GLN A 30 -5.14 -3.06 -7.93
C GLN A 30 -5.50 -1.58 -7.74
N ILE A 31 -6.63 -1.12 -8.29
CA ILE A 31 -7.08 0.27 -8.21
C ILE A 31 -7.60 0.55 -6.80
N GLU A 32 -8.50 -0.29 -6.30
CA GLU A 32 -9.06 -0.14 -4.95
C GLU A 32 -7.97 -0.21 -3.89
N PHE A 33 -7.05 -1.17 -4.00
CA PHE A 33 -5.94 -1.28 -3.07
C PHE A 33 -5.02 -0.07 -3.09
N ALA A 34 -4.74 0.48 -4.29
CA ALA A 34 -3.92 1.67 -4.43
C ALA A 34 -4.58 2.90 -3.79
N GLN A 35 -5.87 3.10 -4.05
CA GLN A 35 -6.68 4.17 -3.44
C GLN A 35 -6.71 4.02 -1.92
N TRP A 36 -6.96 2.81 -1.43
CA TRP A 36 -7.09 2.51 -0.01
C TRP A 36 -5.82 2.83 0.78
N ILE A 37 -4.64 2.56 0.22
CA ILE A 37 -3.35 2.86 0.87
C ILE A 37 -2.70 4.19 0.42
N GLY A 38 -3.41 5.00 -0.37
CA GLY A 38 -2.97 6.33 -0.77
C GLY A 38 -1.77 6.38 -1.73
N VAL A 39 -1.68 5.44 -2.68
CA VAL A 39 -0.63 5.42 -3.73
C VAL A 39 -1.23 5.30 -5.12
N SER A 40 -0.43 5.55 -6.17
CA SER A 40 -0.91 5.34 -7.54
C SER A 40 -1.07 3.85 -7.88
N VAL A 41 -2.01 3.51 -8.77
CA VAL A 41 -2.14 2.14 -9.32
C VAL A 41 -0.86 1.66 -10.00
N ASN A 42 -0.11 2.57 -10.64
CA ASN A 42 1.19 2.26 -11.23
C ASN A 42 2.24 1.87 -10.18
N THR A 43 2.18 2.47 -8.98
CA THR A 43 3.03 2.09 -7.85
C THR A 43 2.74 0.66 -7.40
N VAL A 44 1.47 0.31 -7.19
CA VAL A 44 1.06 -1.06 -6.84
C VAL A 44 1.47 -2.05 -7.92
N ARG A 45 1.25 -1.71 -9.19
CA ARG A 45 1.66 -2.54 -10.33
C ARG A 45 3.17 -2.79 -10.35
N ASN A 46 3.98 -1.75 -10.14
CA ASN A 46 5.44 -1.86 -10.09
C ASN A 46 5.90 -2.75 -8.92
N TRP A 47 5.21 -2.70 -7.78
CA TRP A 47 5.47 -3.60 -6.66
C TRP A 47 5.09 -5.03 -6.99
N GLU A 48 3.87 -5.29 -7.43
CA GLU A 48 3.38 -6.64 -7.72
C GLU A 48 4.09 -7.33 -8.90
N GLN A 49 4.77 -6.57 -9.75
CA GLN A 49 5.65 -7.07 -10.82
C GLN A 49 7.11 -7.24 -10.37
N GLY A 50 7.47 -6.82 -9.16
CA GLY A 50 8.84 -6.86 -8.65
C GLY A 50 9.80 -5.87 -9.32
N LYS A 51 9.28 -4.88 -10.06
CA LYS A 51 10.10 -3.81 -10.67
C LYS A 51 10.66 -2.85 -9.62
N ARG A 52 9.91 -2.67 -8.53
CA ARG A 52 10.29 -1.88 -7.35
C ARG A 52 9.79 -2.62 -6.10
N ALA A 53 10.38 -2.31 -4.95
CA ALA A 53 9.81 -2.70 -3.65
C ALA A 53 9.17 -1.48 -2.95
N PRO A 54 8.13 -1.70 -2.13
CA PRO A 54 7.69 -0.73 -1.13
C PRO A 54 8.88 -0.32 -0.25
N SER A 55 8.91 0.95 0.14
CA SER A 55 9.95 1.51 1.00
C SER A 55 9.34 2.51 1.99
N GLY A 56 10.11 2.88 3.01
CA GLY A 56 9.68 3.88 4.01
C GLY A 56 8.31 3.57 4.61
N ALA A 57 7.42 4.57 4.56
CA ALA A 57 6.06 4.49 5.09
C ALA A 57 5.22 3.39 4.42
N ALA A 58 5.31 3.21 3.10
CA ALA A 58 4.55 2.16 2.40
C ALA A 58 4.93 0.75 2.88
N ALA A 59 6.24 0.50 3.09
CA ALA A 59 6.68 -0.78 3.63
C ALA A 59 6.26 -1.00 5.09
N ALA A 60 6.08 0.07 5.87
CA ALA A 60 5.56 -0.02 7.24
C ALA A 60 4.05 -0.29 7.23
N LEU A 61 3.30 0.40 6.37
CA LEU A 61 1.86 0.21 6.20
C LEU A 61 1.52 -1.22 5.76
N LEU A 62 2.23 -1.79 4.79
CA LEU A 62 2.00 -3.18 4.37
C LEU A 62 2.25 -4.19 5.50
N ARG A 63 3.25 -3.93 6.36
CA ARG A 63 3.50 -4.77 7.56
C ARG A 63 2.38 -4.61 8.60
N LEU A 64 1.83 -3.42 8.77
CA LEU A 64 0.67 -3.17 9.63
C LEU A 64 -0.58 -3.89 9.13
N ILE A 65 -0.87 -3.78 7.82
CA ILE A 65 -1.99 -4.50 7.20
C ILE A 65 -1.86 -6.01 7.40
N GLU A 66 -0.65 -6.56 7.30
CA GLU A 66 -0.39 -7.98 7.54
C GLU A 66 -0.62 -8.40 8.99
N ALA A 67 -0.23 -7.56 9.96
CA ALA A 67 -0.32 -7.89 11.38
C ALA A 67 -1.71 -7.63 11.99
N MET A 68 -2.43 -6.63 11.49
CA MET A 68 -3.69 -6.14 12.06
C MET A 68 -4.63 -5.57 10.98
N PRO A 69 -5.11 -6.42 10.05
CA PRO A 69 -5.87 -5.97 8.88
C PRO A 69 -7.18 -5.24 9.25
N ALA A 70 -7.88 -5.69 10.29
CA ALA A 70 -9.15 -5.11 10.71
C ALA A 70 -8.96 -3.70 11.31
N GLU A 71 -7.92 -3.51 12.13
CA GLU A 71 -7.57 -2.23 12.73
C GLU A 71 -7.17 -1.21 11.67
N VAL A 72 -6.34 -1.63 10.71
CA VAL A 72 -5.92 -0.77 9.61
C VAL A 72 -7.10 -0.42 8.70
N ALA A 73 -7.98 -1.38 8.39
CA ALA A 73 -9.19 -1.11 7.63
C ALA A 73 -10.09 -0.08 8.31
N ARG A 74 -10.35 -0.23 9.61
CA ARG A 74 -11.11 0.77 10.38
C ARG A 74 -10.44 2.14 10.37
N ALA A 75 -9.12 2.18 10.54
CA ALA A 75 -8.37 3.44 10.55
C ALA A 75 -8.43 4.14 9.19
N LEU A 76 -8.22 3.41 8.09
CA LEU A 76 -8.24 3.98 6.74
C LEU A 76 -9.66 4.39 6.30
N GLN A 77 -10.70 3.66 6.70
CA GLN A 77 -12.10 4.07 6.47
C GLN A 77 -12.43 5.40 7.14
N ARG A 78 -11.95 5.64 8.37
CA ARG A 78 -12.16 6.91 9.08
C ARG A 78 -11.48 8.10 8.39
N VAL A 79 -10.36 7.87 7.69
CA VAL A 79 -9.63 8.93 6.98
C VAL A 79 -10.29 9.27 5.63
N VAL A 80 -10.95 8.30 4.98
CA VAL A 80 -11.69 8.50 3.72
C VAL A 80 -13.09 9.11 3.96
N ALA A 81 -13.65 8.94 5.15
CA ALA A 81 -15.00 9.37 5.51
C ALA A 81 -15.13 10.85 5.95
N GLU A 82 -14.08 11.66 5.83
CA GLU A 82 -14.19 13.12 5.95
C GLU A 82 -14.41 13.69 4.54
N PRO A 83 -15.67 13.91 4.08
CA PRO A 83 -15.89 14.68 2.88
C PRO A 83 -15.32 16.07 3.12
N GLU A 84 -14.54 16.57 2.16
CA GLU A 84 -14.12 17.97 2.13
C GLU A 84 -15.32 18.85 2.49
N VAL A 85 -15.14 19.65 3.53
CA VAL A 85 -16.09 20.66 3.97
C VAL A 85 -16.57 21.40 2.73
N GLN A 86 -17.86 21.27 2.44
CA GLN A 86 -18.54 22.10 1.47
C GLN A 86 -18.37 23.54 1.93
N THR A 87 -17.40 24.26 1.38
CA THR A 87 -17.34 25.71 1.49
C THR A 87 -18.48 26.26 0.64
N ALA A 88 -19.67 26.24 1.24
CA ALA A 88 -20.80 27.05 0.82
C ALA A 88 -20.84 28.27 1.75
N LEU A 89 -20.40 29.41 1.23
CA LEU A 89 -21.12 30.69 1.16
C LEU A 89 -20.24 31.70 0.43
#